data_AF-A0A553DKC7-F1
#
_entry.id   AF-A0A553DKC7-F1
#
_cell.length_a   1.000
_cell.length_b   1.000
_cell.length_c   1.000
_cell.angle_alpha   90.00
_cell.angle_beta   90.00
_cell.angle_gamma   90.00
#
_symmetry.space_group_name_H-M   'P 1'
#
loop_
_entity.id
_entity.type
_entity.pdbx_description
1 polymer ?
#
loop_
_entity_poly.entity_id
_entity_poly.type
_entity_poly.pdbx_seq_one_letter_code
_entity_poly.pdbx_strand_id
1 'polypeptide(L)'
;MTTEELKNIEKYKNYPDGSLSRKTYDRYFLHFEEYLKKYYHNPNFKEWERWYQKYIEPAFDLKRHHEMIKNFGYVSIDKHDFITQYEVYSQLKSDERLDEETKKYVGFLAGAGFFNQFNLSVERWFKINNWQNPNIKNEESKTLNEILNYPYGINYFKTLLTQMPFWRR
;
A
#
# COMPACT_ATOMS: atom_id res chain seq x y z
N MET A 1 -5.21 -17.99 11.86
CA MET A 1 -5.36 -17.35 13.19
C MET A 1 -5.94 -18.37 14.15
N THR A 2 -5.54 -18.35 15.42
CA THR A 2 -6.03 -19.32 16.42
C THR A 2 -7.27 -18.81 17.14
N THR A 3 -8.07 -19.71 17.71
CA THR A 3 -9.24 -19.38 18.55
C THR A 3 -8.85 -18.50 19.75
N GLU A 4 -7.62 -18.65 20.26
CA GLU A 4 -7.10 -17.89 21.40
C GLU A 4 -6.71 -16.45 21.02
N GLU A 5 -6.17 -16.25 19.81
CA GLU A 5 -5.94 -14.91 19.25
C GLU A 5 -7.26 -14.14 19.08
N LEU A 6 -8.32 -14.79 18.60
CA LEU A 6 -9.65 -14.18 18.46
C LEU A 6 -10.24 -13.78 19.82
N LYS A 7 -10.17 -14.65 20.84
CA LYS A 7 -10.60 -14.32 22.22
C LYS A 7 -9.86 -13.11 22.78
N ASN A 8 -8.57 -12.98 22.50
CA ASN A 8 -7.78 -11.84 22.93
C ASN A 8 -8.18 -10.53 22.23
N ILE A 9 -8.72 -10.61 21.02
CA ILE A 9 -9.23 -9.44 20.28
C ILE A 9 -10.61 -9.02 20.79
N GLU A 10 -11.45 -9.96 21.26
CA GLU A 10 -12.81 -9.66 21.75
C GLU A 10 -12.86 -8.63 22.88
N LYS A 11 -11.81 -8.54 23.71
CA LYS A 11 -11.71 -7.51 24.77
C LYS A 11 -11.79 -6.08 24.23
N TYR A 12 -11.46 -5.87 22.96
CA TYR A 12 -11.50 -4.57 22.31
C TYR A 12 -12.88 -4.17 21.77
N LYS A 13 -13.90 -5.04 21.91
CA LYS A 13 -15.27 -4.78 21.46
C LYS A 13 -15.84 -3.46 22.00
N ASN A 14 -15.60 -3.16 23.27
CA ASN A 14 -16.18 -2.00 23.95
C ASN A 14 -15.20 -0.81 24.06
N TYR A 15 -14.07 -0.85 23.34
CA TYR A 15 -13.14 0.28 23.33
C TYR A 15 -13.74 1.45 22.53
N PRO A 16 -13.34 2.70 22.83
CA PRO A 16 -13.88 3.87 22.13
C PRO A 16 -13.76 3.76 20.61
N ASP A 17 -14.81 4.16 19.90
CA ASP A 17 -14.79 4.23 18.44
C ASP A 17 -13.66 5.15 17.95
N GLY A 18 -13.01 4.73 16.86
CA GLY A 18 -11.81 5.39 16.33
C GLY A 18 -10.49 5.00 17.01
N SER A 19 -10.51 4.35 18.18
CA SER A 19 -9.28 3.84 18.79
C SER A 19 -8.64 2.71 17.98
N LEU A 20 -7.31 2.57 18.07
CA LEU A 20 -6.59 1.48 17.40
C LEU A 20 -7.11 0.10 17.84
N SER A 21 -7.35 -0.09 19.14
CA SER A 21 -7.94 -1.32 19.68
C SER A 21 -9.29 -1.64 19.07
N ARG A 22 -10.20 -0.66 19.02
CA ARG A 22 -11.52 -0.84 18.40
C ARG A 22 -11.42 -1.17 16.91
N LYS A 23 -10.50 -0.51 16.20
CA LYS A 23 -10.21 -0.80 14.78
C LYS A 23 -9.64 -2.22 14.58
N THR A 24 -8.82 -2.70 15.50
CA THR A 24 -8.34 -4.09 15.48
C THR A 24 -9.49 -5.06 15.64
N TYR A 25 -10.41 -4.85 16.58
CA TYR A 25 -11.61 -5.68 16.72
C TYR A 25 -12.44 -5.66 15.42
N ASP A 26 -12.82 -4.49 14.96
CA ASP A 26 -13.71 -4.36 13.81
C ASP A 26 -13.11 -4.96 12.52
N ARG A 27 -11.77 -5.01 12.37
CA ARG A 27 -11.10 -5.68 11.25
C ARG A 27 -11.46 -7.16 11.12
N TYR A 28 -11.67 -7.85 12.24
CA TYR A 28 -11.92 -9.29 12.28
C TYR A 28 -13.40 -9.64 12.39
N PHE A 29 -14.21 -8.74 12.95
CA PHE A 29 -15.62 -9.01 13.28
C PHE A 29 -16.63 -8.29 12.38
N LEU A 30 -16.26 -7.20 11.68
CA LEU A 30 -17.12 -6.59 10.67
C LEU A 30 -16.95 -7.27 9.31
N HIS A 31 -18.00 -7.23 8.50
CA HIS A 31 -17.83 -7.52 7.07
C HIS A 31 -16.85 -6.51 6.48
N PHE A 32 -16.00 -6.98 5.56
CA PHE A 32 -14.90 -6.15 5.02
C PHE A 32 -15.40 -4.83 4.42
N GLU A 33 -16.53 -4.84 3.71
CA GLU A 33 -17.13 -3.62 3.17
C GLU A 33 -17.54 -2.62 4.25
N GLU A 34 -18.15 -3.09 5.35
CA GLU A 34 -18.53 -2.25 6.49
C GLU A 34 -17.30 -1.68 7.19
N TYR A 35 -16.25 -2.49 7.31
CA TYR A 35 -14.95 -2.05 7.84
C TYR A 35 -14.35 -0.93 6.98
N LEU A 36 -14.38 -1.07 5.65
CA LEU A 36 -13.91 -0.02 4.73
C LEU A 36 -14.74 1.26 4.87
N LYS A 37 -16.07 1.15 4.90
CA LYS A 37 -16.95 2.30 5.08
C LYS A 37 -16.69 3.02 6.41
N LYS A 38 -16.47 2.28 7.50
CA LYS A 38 -16.24 2.85 8.83
C LYS A 38 -14.89 3.60 8.93
N TYR A 39 -13.83 3.07 8.34
CA TYR A 39 -12.46 3.58 8.57
C TYR A 39 -11.78 4.23 7.37
N TYR A 40 -12.30 4.04 6.17
CA TYR A 40 -11.65 4.42 4.91
C TYR A 40 -12.56 5.20 3.96
N HIS A 41 -13.78 5.55 4.37
CA HIS A 41 -14.60 6.52 3.65
C HIS A 41 -13.88 7.88 3.52
N ASN A 42 -13.37 8.41 4.64
CA ASN A 42 -12.59 9.66 4.72
C ASN A 42 -11.34 9.46 5.60
N PRO A 43 -10.32 8.73 5.14
CA PRO A 43 -9.12 8.50 5.94
C PRO A 43 -8.25 9.76 5.99
N ASN A 44 -7.37 9.82 6.98
CA ASN A 44 -6.34 10.85 7.03
C ASN A 44 -5.22 10.52 6.02
N PHE A 45 -5.08 11.34 4.97
CA PHE A 45 -4.07 11.17 3.92
C PHE A 45 -2.78 11.98 4.13
N LYS A 46 -2.56 12.61 5.29
CA LYS A 46 -1.35 13.42 5.54
C LYS A 46 -0.04 12.67 5.26
N GLU A 47 0.05 11.40 5.66
CA GLU A 47 1.23 10.57 5.39
C GLU A 47 1.37 10.22 3.90
N TRP A 48 0.24 10.01 3.20
CA TRP A 48 0.21 9.79 1.75
C TRP A 48 0.71 11.02 1.01
N GLU A 49 0.16 12.20 1.31
CA GLU A 49 0.56 13.48 0.71
C GLU A 49 2.04 13.75 0.92
N ARG A 50 2.55 13.51 2.14
CA ARG A 50 3.98 13.66 2.45
C ARG A 50 4.84 12.74 1.59
N TRP A 51 4.47 11.47 1.46
CA TRP A 51 5.18 10.51 0.61
C TRP A 51 5.15 10.95 -0.84
N TYR A 52 3.96 11.33 -1.33
CA TYR A 52 3.75 11.71 -2.72
C TYR A 52 4.60 12.92 -3.10
N GLN A 53 4.52 14.01 -2.33
CA GLN A 53 5.26 15.24 -2.62
C GLN A 53 6.77 15.08 -2.46
N LYS A 54 7.22 14.31 -1.46
CA LYS A 54 8.64 14.23 -1.12
C LYS A 54 9.42 13.24 -2.00
N TYR A 55 8.76 12.17 -2.45
CA TYR A 55 9.43 11.07 -3.15
C TYR A 55 8.81 10.78 -4.51
N ILE A 56 7.49 10.60 -4.56
CA ILE A 56 6.82 10.05 -5.75
C ILE A 56 6.79 11.08 -6.87
N GLU A 57 6.23 12.27 -6.63
CA GLU A 57 6.13 13.30 -7.66
C GLU A 57 7.53 13.70 -8.21
N PRO A 58 8.54 13.96 -7.36
CA PRO A 58 9.92 14.16 -7.81
C PRO A 58 10.49 13.02 -8.68
N ALA A 59 10.10 11.76 -8.43
CA ALA A 59 10.57 10.61 -9.20
C ALA A 59 10.04 10.58 -10.64
N PHE A 60 8.94 11.29 -10.92
CA PHE A 60 8.30 11.34 -12.24
C PHE A 60 8.55 12.66 -12.98
N ASP A 61 9.41 13.52 -12.43
CA ASP A 61 9.91 14.72 -13.08
C ASP A 61 11.44 14.62 -13.20
N LEU A 62 11.93 14.43 -14.44
CA LEU A 62 13.36 14.32 -14.75
C LEU A 62 14.20 15.46 -14.13
N LYS A 63 13.63 16.67 -14.04
CA LYS A 63 14.33 17.82 -13.46
C LYS A 63 14.46 17.71 -11.94
N ARG A 64 13.57 16.94 -11.29
CA ARG A 64 13.49 16.75 -9.83
C ARG A 64 13.99 15.38 -9.36
N HIS A 65 14.52 14.53 -10.25
CA HIS A 65 15.09 13.24 -9.84
C HIS A 65 16.15 13.40 -8.73
N HIS A 66 17.01 14.42 -8.81
CA HIS A 66 18.02 14.69 -7.80
C HIS A 66 17.41 14.99 -6.41
N GLU A 67 16.25 15.66 -6.36
CA GLU A 67 15.48 15.91 -5.13
C GLU A 67 15.00 14.58 -4.54
N MET A 68 14.43 13.70 -5.37
CA MET A 68 14.00 12.36 -4.97
C MET A 68 15.16 11.55 -4.37
N ILE A 69 16.26 11.43 -5.11
CA ILE A 69 17.44 10.63 -4.71
C ILE A 69 17.95 11.08 -3.33
N LYS A 70 18.12 12.40 -3.15
CA LYS A 70 18.54 12.99 -1.88
C LYS A 70 17.54 12.71 -0.76
N ASN A 71 16.25 12.95 -1.01
CA ASN A 71 15.19 12.82 0.00
C ASN A 71 14.98 11.38 0.45
N PHE A 72 15.07 10.43 -0.48
CA PHE A 72 14.87 9.01 -0.23
C PHE A 72 16.12 8.36 0.39
N GLY A 73 17.29 9.00 0.26
CA GLY A 73 18.54 8.52 0.86
C GLY A 73 19.37 7.61 -0.03
N TYR A 74 19.16 7.67 -1.34
CA TYR A 74 20.02 6.96 -2.28
C TYR A 74 21.39 7.62 -2.40
N VAL A 75 22.45 6.81 -2.49
CA VAL A 75 23.82 7.31 -2.68
C VAL A 75 24.04 7.97 -4.03
N SER A 76 23.25 7.58 -5.04
CA SER A 76 23.38 8.06 -6.42
C SER A 76 22.13 7.72 -7.24
N ILE A 77 21.99 8.37 -8.40
CA ILE A 77 20.81 8.24 -9.27
C ILE A 77 20.63 6.82 -9.85
N ASP A 78 21.72 6.09 -10.07
CA ASP A 78 21.71 4.71 -10.59
C ASP A 78 21.15 3.69 -9.58
N LYS A 79 20.92 4.06 -8.32
CA LYS A 79 20.32 3.18 -7.31
C LYS A 79 18.82 3.07 -7.39
N HIS A 80 18.17 3.99 -8.11
CA HIS A 80 16.76 3.91 -8.39
C HIS A 80 16.55 3.47 -9.84
N ASP A 81 15.77 2.41 -10.03
CA ASP A 81 15.49 1.89 -11.37
C ASP A 81 14.33 2.66 -12.02
N PHE A 82 14.67 3.81 -12.61
CA PHE A 82 13.68 4.63 -13.32
C PHE A 82 13.06 3.92 -14.52
N ILE A 83 13.78 2.99 -15.17
CA ILE A 83 13.26 2.27 -16.34
C ILE A 83 12.09 1.40 -15.89
N THR A 84 12.32 0.52 -14.92
CA THR A 84 11.28 -0.35 -14.35
C THR A 84 10.13 0.48 -13.76
N GLN A 85 10.41 1.62 -13.13
CA GLN A 85 9.37 2.54 -12.66
C GLN A 85 8.42 2.99 -13.78
N TYR A 86 8.96 3.49 -14.88
CA TYR A 86 8.14 4.01 -15.99
C TYR A 86 7.41 2.88 -16.74
N GLU A 87 8.02 1.71 -16.85
CA GLU A 87 7.38 0.53 -17.42
C GLU A 87 6.17 0.09 -16.60
N VAL A 88 6.33 -0.08 -15.28
CA VAL A 88 5.24 -0.45 -14.38
C VAL A 88 4.14 0.61 -14.34
N TYR A 89 4.51 1.90 -14.29
CA TYR A 89 3.53 2.98 -14.38
C TYR A 89 2.73 2.90 -15.69
N SER A 90 3.39 2.63 -16.81
CA SER A 90 2.74 2.53 -18.12
C SER A 90 1.79 1.33 -18.22
N GLN A 91 2.15 0.19 -17.61
CA GLN A 91 1.26 -0.99 -17.51
C GLN A 91 -0.04 -0.69 -16.76
N LEU A 92 0.00 0.23 -15.78
CA LEU A 92 -1.14 0.56 -14.92
C LEU A 92 -2.02 1.68 -15.48
N LYS A 93 -1.64 2.34 -16.59
CA LYS A 93 -2.40 3.48 -17.14
C LYS A 93 -3.86 3.14 -17.45
N SER A 94 -4.11 1.92 -17.94
CA SER A 94 -5.44 1.43 -18.30
C SER A 94 -6.26 0.89 -17.12
N ASP A 95 -5.71 0.79 -15.91
CA ASP A 95 -6.48 0.34 -14.75
C ASP A 95 -7.25 1.53 -14.14
N GLU A 96 -8.54 1.62 -14.48
CA GLU A 96 -9.44 2.69 -14.04
C GLU A 96 -9.76 2.64 -12.55
N ARG A 97 -9.45 1.53 -11.86
CA ARG A 97 -9.64 1.41 -10.40
C ARG A 97 -8.59 2.21 -9.61
N LEU A 98 -7.51 2.62 -10.28
CA LEU A 98 -6.41 3.37 -9.68
C LEU A 98 -6.43 4.81 -10.19
N ASP A 99 -6.23 5.77 -9.28
CA ASP A 99 -5.94 7.14 -9.68
C ASP A 99 -4.46 7.32 -10.09
N GLU A 100 -4.18 8.44 -10.74
CA GLU A 100 -2.85 8.75 -11.28
C GLU A 100 -1.76 8.78 -10.20
N GLU A 101 -2.07 9.27 -9.00
CA GLU A 101 -1.11 9.27 -7.89
C GLU A 101 -0.74 7.85 -7.48
N THR A 102 -1.73 6.96 -7.39
CA THR A 102 -1.54 5.57 -7.01
C THR A 102 -0.74 4.82 -8.08
N LYS A 103 -1.03 5.05 -9.36
CA LYS A 103 -0.25 4.46 -10.47
C LYS A 103 1.22 4.88 -10.39
N LYS A 104 1.50 6.16 -10.16
CA LYS A 104 2.87 6.66 -9.97
C LYS A 104 3.51 6.03 -8.74
N TYR A 105 2.78 5.92 -7.63
CA TYR A 105 3.31 5.30 -6.41
C TYR A 105 3.74 3.85 -6.66
N VAL A 106 2.92 3.04 -7.34
CA VAL A 106 3.27 1.65 -7.66
C VAL A 106 4.46 1.58 -8.63
N GLY A 107 4.55 2.51 -9.60
CA GLY A 107 5.76 2.66 -10.42
C GLY A 107 6.99 2.96 -9.58
N PHE A 108 6.92 3.92 -8.65
CA PHE A 108 8.03 4.24 -7.75
C PHE A 108 8.44 3.05 -6.88
N LEU A 109 7.47 2.29 -6.35
CA LEU A 109 7.70 1.03 -5.62
C LEU A 109 8.47 0.02 -6.48
N ALA A 110 8.20 -0.03 -7.78
CA ALA A 110 8.95 -0.84 -8.73
C ALA A 110 10.39 -0.38 -8.89
N GLY A 111 10.60 0.92 -9.10
CA GLY A 111 11.95 1.51 -9.21
C GLY A 111 12.78 1.36 -7.93
N ALA A 112 12.13 1.34 -6.76
CA ALA A 112 12.77 1.05 -5.48
C ALA A 112 13.14 -0.44 -5.30
N GLY A 113 12.80 -1.28 -6.27
CA GLY A 113 13.20 -2.69 -6.34
C GLY A 113 12.27 -3.66 -5.63
N PHE A 114 11.02 -3.29 -5.32
CA PHE A 114 10.07 -4.17 -4.64
C PHE A 114 9.82 -5.46 -5.42
N PHE A 115 9.38 -5.32 -6.67
CA PHE A 115 9.04 -6.44 -7.53
C PHE A 115 10.26 -7.35 -7.80
N ASN A 116 11.43 -6.75 -8.00
CA ASN A 116 12.69 -7.48 -8.19
C ASN A 116 13.10 -8.25 -6.92
N GLN A 117 13.01 -7.65 -5.74
CA GLN A 117 13.36 -8.31 -4.47
C GLN A 117 12.50 -9.56 -4.24
N PHE A 118 11.20 -9.50 -4.53
CA PHE A 118 10.27 -10.59 -4.28
C PHE A 118 10.03 -11.51 -5.48
N ASN A 119 10.71 -11.27 -6.61
CA ASN A 119 10.49 -11.98 -7.87
C ASN A 119 9.00 -12.04 -8.26
N LEU A 120 8.35 -10.86 -8.28
CA LEU A 120 6.93 -10.70 -8.56
C LEU A 120 6.72 -9.82 -9.78
N SER A 121 5.79 -10.21 -10.66
CA SER A 121 5.20 -9.28 -11.62
C SER A 121 4.12 -8.43 -10.95
N VAL A 122 3.81 -7.27 -11.53
CA VAL A 122 2.71 -6.41 -11.07
C VAL A 122 1.39 -7.17 -11.08
N GLU A 123 1.09 -7.91 -12.16
CA GLU A 123 -0.12 -8.71 -12.28
C GLU A 123 -0.23 -9.76 -11.16
N ARG A 124 0.88 -10.45 -10.85
CA ARG A 124 0.92 -11.44 -9.77
C ARG A 124 0.73 -10.78 -8.41
N TRP A 125 1.34 -9.62 -8.19
CA TRP A 125 1.19 -8.87 -6.95
C TRP A 125 -0.27 -8.48 -6.66
N PHE A 126 -1.05 -8.19 -7.70
CA PHE A 126 -2.49 -7.91 -7.56
C PHE A 126 -3.32 -9.14 -7.17
N LYS A 127 -2.80 -10.36 -7.36
CA LYS A 127 -3.49 -11.63 -7.18
C LYS A 127 -3.05 -12.41 -5.94
N ILE A 128 -2.04 -11.94 -5.20
CA ILE A 128 -1.61 -12.59 -3.96
C ILE A 128 -2.25 -11.94 -2.73
N ASN A 129 -2.54 -12.74 -1.71
CA ASN A 129 -3.16 -12.30 -0.47
C ASN A 129 -2.18 -11.46 0.37
N ASN A 130 -0.91 -11.86 0.44
CA ASN A 130 0.16 -11.24 1.23
C ASN A 130 0.91 -10.12 0.47
N TRP A 131 0.20 -9.34 -0.36
CA TRP A 131 0.81 -8.33 -1.25
C TRP A 131 1.61 -7.24 -0.50
N GLN A 132 1.30 -6.95 0.77
CA GLN A 132 2.08 -6.01 1.58
C GLN A 132 3.46 -6.55 1.97
N ASN A 133 3.56 -7.85 2.17
CA ASN A 133 4.79 -8.54 2.55
C ASN A 133 4.83 -9.96 1.96
N PRO A 134 5.30 -10.10 0.69
CA PRO A 134 5.27 -11.38 -0.02
C PRO A 134 6.07 -12.52 0.65
N ASN A 135 6.96 -12.21 1.61
CA ASN A 135 7.72 -13.21 2.34
C ASN A 135 6.89 -13.96 3.40
N ILE A 136 5.76 -13.42 3.84
CA ILE A 136 4.92 -14.07 4.87
C ILE A 136 3.97 -15.04 4.20
N LYS A 137 4.18 -16.35 4.40
CA LYS A 137 3.22 -17.38 3.99
C LYS A 137 2.05 -17.36 4.99
N ASN A 138 0.81 -17.33 4.50
CA ASN A 138 -0.44 -17.47 5.27
C ASN A 138 -1.03 -16.19 5.89
N GLU A 139 -1.01 -15.05 5.20
CA GLU A 139 -2.00 -14.01 5.51
C GLU A 139 -3.34 -14.38 4.84
N GLU A 140 -4.36 -14.65 5.66
CA GLU A 140 -5.77 -14.66 5.25
C GLU A 140 -6.24 -13.22 4.99
N SER A 141 -5.68 -12.59 3.96
CA SER A 141 -6.01 -11.24 3.52
C SER A 141 -6.61 -11.26 2.13
N LYS A 142 -7.37 -10.24 1.78
CA LYS A 142 -7.88 -10.07 0.41
C LYS A 142 -6.74 -9.66 -0.53
N THR A 143 -6.82 -10.14 -1.77
CA THR A 143 -5.97 -9.68 -2.87
C THR A 143 -6.26 -8.22 -3.22
N LEU A 144 -5.34 -7.54 -3.91
CA LEU A 144 -5.61 -6.17 -4.37
C LEU A 144 -6.78 -6.12 -5.36
N ASN A 145 -6.92 -7.13 -6.22
CA ASN A 145 -8.07 -7.21 -7.14
C ASN A 145 -9.41 -7.24 -6.41
N GLU A 146 -9.51 -8.00 -5.31
CA GLU A 146 -10.70 -8.01 -4.49
C GLU A 146 -10.90 -6.66 -3.78
N ILE A 147 -9.85 -6.14 -3.14
CA ILE A 147 -9.90 -4.87 -2.39
C ILE A 147 -10.39 -3.73 -3.28
N LEU A 148 -9.82 -3.57 -4.47
CA LEU A 148 -10.13 -2.46 -5.37
C LEU A 148 -11.55 -2.51 -5.95
N ASN A 149 -12.24 -3.65 -5.83
CA ASN A 149 -13.64 -3.78 -6.24
C ASN A 149 -14.63 -3.35 -5.15
N TYR A 150 -14.18 -3.08 -3.92
CA TYR A 150 -15.05 -2.56 -2.86
C TYR A 150 -15.10 -1.03 -2.87
N PRO A 151 -16.23 -0.43 -2.43
CA PRO A 151 -16.27 0.98 -2.06
C PRO A 151 -15.13 1.31 -1.08
N TYR A 152 -14.41 2.39 -1.36
CA TYR A 152 -13.25 2.84 -0.57
C TYR A 152 -12.04 1.89 -0.57
N GLY A 153 -12.01 0.90 -1.46
CA GLY A 153 -10.88 0.00 -1.64
C GLY A 153 -9.58 0.73 -1.98
N ILE A 154 -9.65 1.73 -2.86
CA ILE A 154 -8.49 2.57 -3.22
C ILE A 154 -7.96 3.37 -2.01
N ASN A 155 -8.86 3.90 -1.17
CA ASN A 155 -8.49 4.62 0.04
C ASN A 155 -7.76 3.70 1.02
N TYR A 156 -8.28 2.49 1.22
CA TYR A 156 -7.62 1.45 2.01
C TYR A 156 -6.23 1.14 1.46
N PHE A 157 -6.12 0.90 0.16
CA PHE A 157 -4.86 0.58 -0.50
C PHE A 157 -3.81 1.69 -0.32
N LYS A 158 -4.16 2.96 -0.59
CA LYS A 158 -3.29 4.13 -0.39
C LYS A 158 -2.72 4.21 1.03
N THR A 159 -3.56 4.00 2.04
CA THR A 159 -3.10 4.08 3.43
C THR A 159 -2.08 3.00 3.81
N LEU A 160 -2.11 1.86 3.12
CA LEU A 160 -1.25 0.72 3.41
C LEU A 160 0.05 0.76 2.61
N LEU A 161 0.01 1.31 1.40
CA LEU A 161 1.19 1.51 0.55
C LEU A 161 2.33 2.22 1.28
N THR A 162 2.04 3.26 2.07
CA THR A 162 3.05 4.01 2.83
C THR A 162 3.53 3.28 4.09
N GLN A 163 2.83 2.22 4.49
CA GLN A 163 3.09 1.45 5.71
C GLN A 163 3.71 0.07 5.44
N MET A 164 3.94 -0.26 4.16
CA MET A 164 4.50 -1.55 3.77
C MET A 164 5.84 -1.80 4.50
N PRO A 165 6.06 -3.01 5.06
CA PRO A 165 7.32 -3.36 5.73
C PRO A 165 8.55 -3.16 4.86
N PHE A 166 8.38 -3.27 3.54
CA PHE A 166 9.39 -2.99 2.53
C PHE A 166 10.13 -1.66 2.72
N TRP A 167 9.47 -0.63 3.25
CA TRP A 167 10.08 0.69 3.42
C TRP A 167 11.00 0.81 4.63
N ARG A 168 11.03 -0.18 5.52
CA ARG A 168 11.85 -0.18 6.75
C ARG A 168 13.28 -0.71 6.52
N ARG A 169 13.83 -0.42 5.34
CA ARG A 169 15.17 -0.84 4.90
C ARG A 169 16.27 0.03 5.50
#